data_AF-H9ZS35-F1
#
_entry.id   AF-H9ZS35-F1
#
_cell.length_a   1.000
_cell.length_b   1.000
_cell.length_c   1.000
_cell.angle_alpha   90.00
_cell.angle_beta   90.00
_cell.angle_gamma   90.00
#
_symmetry.space_group_name_H-M   'P 1'
#
loop_
_entity.id
_entity.type
_entity.pdbx_description
1 polymer ?
#
loop_
_entity_poly.entity_id
_entity_poly.type
_entity_poly.pdbx_seq_one_letter_code
_entity_poly.pdbx_strand_id
1 'polypeptide(L)'
;MKVRLGLLLLGALLGGCSIVITPLPPELWDLWSQDRYCTYKTTRVDFSFDFSGLIDRLEVYLLDEGQDPWEARPGQKVADLNTFILGEGRVTGYVDVTPSQTRQSLSPQGIIVEPVGNKVLWVRGFNGGAASAYVKSSVVMLPDNTSDCDPGKTAP
;
A
#
# COMPACT_ATOMS: atom_id res chain seq x y z
N MET A 1 -3.27 -13.84 -68.12
CA MET A 1 -3.23 -13.00 -66.89
C MET A 1 -3.59 -13.86 -65.69
N LYS A 2 -2.61 -14.44 -64.97
CA LYS A 2 -2.92 -15.39 -63.88
C LYS A 2 -1.76 -15.60 -62.88
N VAL A 3 -0.95 -14.58 -62.60
CA VAL A 3 0.15 -14.71 -61.61
C VAL A 3 0.41 -13.38 -60.89
N ARG A 4 -0.60 -12.78 -60.25
CA ARG A 4 -0.38 -11.62 -59.35
C ARG A 4 -1.31 -11.55 -58.13
N LEU A 5 -2.06 -12.62 -57.84
CA LEU A 5 -2.99 -12.65 -56.70
C LEU A 5 -2.51 -13.52 -55.53
N GLY A 6 -1.48 -14.36 -55.72
CA GLY A 6 -0.97 -15.24 -54.67
C GLY A 6 0.00 -14.57 -53.68
N LEU A 7 0.68 -13.50 -54.08
CA LEU A 7 1.72 -12.88 -53.26
C LEU A 7 1.20 -11.83 -52.26
N LEU A 8 -0.02 -11.31 -52.48
CA LEU A 8 -0.66 -10.34 -51.58
C LEU A 8 -1.38 -10.99 -50.38
N LEU A 9 -1.71 -12.29 -50.47
CA LEU A 9 -2.35 -13.03 -49.38
C LEU A 9 -1.36 -13.64 -48.37
N LEU A 10 -0.07 -13.73 -48.71
CA LEU A 10 0.95 -14.28 -47.80
C LEU A 10 1.50 -13.24 -46.79
N GLY A 11 1.30 -11.94 -47.03
CA GLY A 11 1.78 -10.87 -46.14
C GLY A 11 0.87 -10.59 -44.92
N ALA A 12 -0.37 -11.08 -44.94
CA ALA A 12 -1.37 -10.78 -43.90
C ALA A 12 -1.43 -11.82 -42.76
N LEU A 13 -0.60 -12.87 -42.81
CA LEU A 13 -0.62 -13.97 -41.83
C LEU A 13 0.48 -13.89 -40.76
N LEU A 14 1.25 -12.80 -40.71
CA LEU A 14 2.08 -12.46 -39.55
C LEU A 14 1.20 -11.82 -38.46
N GLY A 15 0.14 -12.54 -38.06
CA GLY A 15 -0.59 -12.25 -36.83
C GLY A 15 0.37 -12.49 -35.67
N GLY A 16 0.96 -11.40 -35.16
CA GLY A 16 1.85 -11.45 -34.01
C GLY A 16 1.17 -12.22 -32.88
N CYS A 17 1.82 -13.28 -32.42
CA CYS A 17 1.44 -13.91 -31.16
C CYS A 17 1.69 -12.88 -30.06
N SER A 18 0.65 -12.16 -29.64
CA SER A 18 0.72 -11.35 -28.44
C SER A 18 0.80 -12.30 -27.26
N ILE A 19 1.99 -12.40 -26.65
CA ILE A 19 2.14 -13.07 -25.36
C ILE A 19 1.42 -12.18 -24.34
N VAL A 20 0.24 -12.62 -23.89
CA VAL A 20 -0.46 -11.97 -22.79
C VAL A 20 0.18 -12.47 -21.49
N ILE A 21 1.10 -11.67 -20.95
CA ILE A 21 1.62 -11.91 -19.60
C ILE A 21 0.54 -11.40 -18.63
N THR A 22 -0.08 -12.31 -17.90
CA THR A 22 -1.01 -11.94 -16.81
C THR A 22 -0.18 -11.70 -15.55
N PRO A 23 -0.24 -10.49 -14.97
CA PRO A 23 0.44 -10.22 -13.71
C PRO A 23 -0.14 -11.11 -12.61
N LEU A 24 0.72 -11.75 -11.82
CA LEU A 24 0.30 -12.47 -10.62
C LEU A 24 0.33 -11.52 -9.43
N PRO A 25 -0.70 -11.54 -8.56
CA PRO A 25 -0.71 -10.71 -7.37
C PRO A 25 0.45 -11.12 -6.45
N PRO A 26 1.11 -10.17 -5.77
CA PRO A 26 2.09 -10.50 -4.74
C PRO A 26 1.39 -11.15 -3.55
N GLU A 27 2.17 -11.90 -2.76
CA GLU A 27 1.75 -12.40 -1.45
C GLU A 27 2.39 -11.52 -0.36
N LEU A 28 1.58 -11.08 0.60
CA LEU A 28 2.00 -10.24 1.72
C LEU A 28 1.48 -10.89 3.01
N TRP A 29 2.28 -10.86 4.07
CA TRP A 29 1.90 -11.41 5.38
C TRP A 29 2.69 -10.74 6.52
N ASP A 30 2.34 -11.12 7.75
CA ASP A 30 3.02 -10.66 8.98
C ASP A 30 3.18 -9.14 9.09
N LEU A 31 2.15 -8.39 8.67
CA LEU A 31 2.13 -6.94 8.85
C LEU A 31 2.22 -6.60 10.35
N TRP A 32 3.20 -5.77 10.67
CA TRP A 32 3.40 -5.15 11.97
C TRP A 32 3.39 -3.63 11.81
N SER A 33 2.91 -2.93 12.83
CA SER A 33 3.02 -1.48 12.95
C SER A 33 3.41 -1.12 14.38
N GLN A 34 3.92 0.10 14.55
CA GLN A 34 4.04 0.72 15.87
C GLN A 34 2.70 0.65 16.63
N ASP A 35 2.74 0.67 17.98
CA ASP A 35 1.59 0.49 18.85
C ASP A 35 0.93 1.80 19.30
N ARG A 36 1.52 2.96 18.98
CA ARG A 36 1.06 4.27 19.44
C ARG A 36 1.15 5.33 18.35
N TYR A 37 0.34 6.37 18.51
CA TYR A 37 0.49 7.62 17.77
C TYR A 37 0.08 8.81 18.63
N CYS A 38 0.69 9.97 18.36
CA CYS A 38 0.42 11.19 19.09
C CYS A 38 -0.92 11.80 18.67
N THR A 39 -1.66 12.27 19.67
CA THR A 39 -2.96 12.96 19.49
C THR A 39 -2.85 14.47 19.32
N TYR A 40 -1.67 15.05 19.57
CA TYR A 40 -1.45 16.50 19.54
C TYR A 40 -0.38 16.97 18.54
N LYS A 41 0.41 16.05 17.96
CA LYS A 41 1.44 16.32 16.96
C LYS A 41 1.46 15.22 15.91
N THR A 42 2.13 15.46 14.78
CA THR A 42 2.41 14.40 13.81
C THR A 42 3.34 13.35 14.43
N THR A 43 3.04 12.08 14.17
CA THR A 43 3.87 10.91 14.54
C THR A 43 4.29 10.17 13.30
N ARG A 44 5.55 9.74 13.24
CA ARG A 44 5.99 8.78 12.23
C ARG A 44 5.65 7.37 12.70
N VAL A 45 4.65 6.76 12.07
CA VAL A 45 4.27 5.37 12.33
C VAL A 45 5.04 4.47 11.41
N ASP A 46 5.99 3.73 11.97
CA ASP A 46 6.73 2.69 11.27
C ASP A 46 5.88 1.42 11.12
N PHE A 47 6.09 0.71 10.02
CA PHE A 47 5.47 -0.59 9.74
C PHE A 47 6.43 -1.50 8.98
N SER A 48 6.19 -2.80 9.07
CA SER A 48 6.91 -3.81 8.28
C SER A 48 6.00 -4.97 7.91
N PHE A 49 6.28 -5.61 6.79
CA PHE A 49 5.57 -6.82 6.36
C PHE A 49 6.51 -7.70 5.55
N ASP A 50 6.22 -9.00 5.55
CA ASP A 50 6.93 -9.96 4.71
C ASP A 50 6.17 -10.14 3.39
N PHE A 51 6.90 -10.41 2.30
CA PHE A 51 6.32 -10.51 0.97
C PHE A 51 7.02 -11.54 0.09
N SER A 52 6.31 -11.99 -0.95
CA SER A 52 6.84 -12.74 -2.09
C SER A 52 6.20 -12.26 -3.40
N GLY A 53 6.99 -12.24 -4.47
CA GLY A 53 6.57 -11.83 -5.81
C GLY A 53 7.05 -10.42 -6.18
N LEU A 54 6.29 -9.76 -7.05
CA LEU A 54 6.54 -8.37 -7.48
C LEU A 54 5.49 -7.45 -6.88
N ILE A 55 5.93 -6.40 -6.19
CA ILE A 55 5.10 -5.28 -5.77
C ILE A 55 5.50 -4.07 -6.63
N ASP A 56 4.59 -3.60 -7.48
CA ASP A 56 4.77 -2.37 -8.27
C ASP A 56 3.95 -1.18 -7.71
N ARG A 57 2.98 -1.48 -6.85
CA ARG A 57 2.23 -0.48 -6.10
C ARG A 57 1.82 -1.03 -4.74
N LEU A 58 1.89 -0.19 -3.71
CA LEU A 58 1.48 -0.51 -2.35
C LEU A 58 0.45 0.52 -1.88
N GLU A 59 -0.75 0.06 -1.56
CA GLU A 59 -1.73 0.85 -0.84
C GLU A 59 -1.57 0.59 0.66
N VAL A 60 -1.57 1.67 1.45
CA VAL A 60 -1.56 1.62 2.90
C VAL A 60 -2.84 2.29 3.40
N TYR A 61 -3.49 1.68 4.37
CA TYR A 61 -4.69 2.17 4.99
C TYR A 61 -4.49 2.29 6.50
N LEU A 62 -5.13 3.29 7.09
CA LEU A 62 -5.21 3.46 8.52
C LEU A 62 -6.68 3.58 8.89
N LEU A 63 -7.21 2.49 9.44
CA LEU A 63 -8.64 2.32 9.68
C LEU A 63 -8.94 2.36 11.17
N ASP A 64 -10.19 2.63 11.51
CA ASP A 64 -10.66 2.42 12.87
C ASP A 64 -10.61 0.94 13.25
N GLU A 65 -10.38 0.63 14.52
CA GLU A 65 -10.44 -0.75 15.00
C GLU A 65 -11.82 -1.37 14.70
N GLY A 66 -11.82 -2.50 14.01
CA GLY A 66 -13.04 -3.21 13.60
C GLY A 66 -13.60 -2.79 12.25
N GLN A 67 -13.01 -1.79 11.58
CA GLN A 67 -13.39 -1.39 10.23
C GLN A 67 -12.63 -2.21 9.18
N ASP A 68 -13.35 -2.62 8.13
CA ASP A 68 -12.77 -3.34 7.00
C ASP A 68 -12.28 -2.41 5.87
N PRO A 69 -11.24 -2.80 5.10
CA PRO A 69 -10.66 -1.93 4.07
C PRO A 69 -11.59 -1.50 2.93
N TRP A 70 -12.62 -2.28 2.59
CA TRP A 70 -13.61 -1.89 1.58
C TRP A 70 -14.58 -0.81 2.07
N GLU A 71 -14.61 -0.55 3.37
CA GLU A 71 -15.42 0.50 4.00
C GLU A 71 -14.60 1.78 4.23
N ALA A 72 -13.35 1.82 3.77
CA ALA A 72 -12.44 2.94 3.96
C ALA A 72 -13.04 4.24 3.39
N ARG A 73 -13.16 5.25 4.25
CA ARG A 73 -13.60 6.60 3.90
C ARG A 73 -12.47 7.37 3.19
N PRO A 74 -12.78 8.47 2.48
CA PRO A 74 -11.76 9.39 2.00
C PRO A 74 -10.81 9.81 3.13
N GLY A 75 -9.50 9.71 2.90
CA GLY A 75 -8.47 10.00 3.90
C GLY A 75 -8.01 8.80 4.74
N GLN A 76 -8.71 7.65 4.69
CA GLN A 76 -8.30 6.41 5.36
C GLN A 76 -7.47 5.47 4.47
N LYS A 77 -7.45 5.69 3.14
CA LYS A 77 -6.32 5.26 2.29
C LYS A 77 -5.24 6.32 2.40
N VAL A 78 -4.19 5.97 3.11
CA VAL A 78 -3.23 6.92 3.65
C VAL A 78 -1.94 7.01 2.85
N ALA A 79 -1.66 5.97 2.07
CA ALA A 79 -0.62 6.00 1.05
C ALA A 79 -1.05 5.17 -0.16
N ASP A 80 -0.60 5.61 -1.32
CA ASP A 80 -0.71 4.90 -2.59
C ASP A 80 0.64 5.09 -3.31
N LEU A 81 1.52 4.12 -3.10
CA LEU A 81 2.94 4.23 -3.39
C LEU A 81 3.26 3.41 -4.64
N ASN A 82 3.69 4.07 -5.70
CA ASN A 82 4.34 3.38 -6.81
C ASN A 82 5.74 2.93 -6.34
N THR A 83 6.04 1.65 -6.53
CA THR A 83 7.29 1.03 -6.09
C THR A 83 7.76 -0.01 -7.11
N PHE A 84 8.88 -0.66 -6.85
CA PHE A 84 9.32 -1.82 -7.61
C PHE A 84 10.15 -2.72 -6.70
N ILE A 85 9.48 -3.69 -6.08
CA ILE A 85 10.10 -4.64 -5.15
C ILE A 85 9.84 -6.05 -5.68
N LEU A 86 10.89 -6.72 -6.12
CA LEU A 86 10.83 -8.08 -6.67
C LEU A 86 11.61 -9.04 -5.76
N GLY A 87 11.01 -10.18 -5.44
CA GLY A 87 11.67 -11.27 -4.74
C GLY A 87 10.86 -11.75 -3.55
N GLU A 88 11.56 -12.13 -2.50
CA GLU A 88 11.00 -12.53 -1.21
C GLU A 88 11.80 -11.87 -0.10
N GLY A 89 11.13 -11.36 0.92
CA GLY A 89 11.80 -10.72 2.06
C GLY A 89 10.88 -9.83 2.88
N ARG A 90 11.50 -8.92 3.64
CA ARG A 90 10.80 -7.95 4.49
C ARG A 90 10.86 -6.56 3.90
N VAL A 91 9.72 -5.89 3.83
CA VAL A 91 9.63 -4.46 3.55
C VAL A 91 9.42 -3.71 4.85
N THR A 92 10.15 -2.62 5.05
CA THR A 92 9.93 -1.65 6.11
C THR A 92 9.56 -0.31 5.51
N GLY A 93 8.66 0.40 6.16
CA GLY A 93 8.19 1.70 5.71
C GLY A 93 7.66 2.51 6.88
N TYR A 94 7.24 3.73 6.57
CA TYR A 94 6.60 4.59 7.54
C TYR A 94 5.49 5.40 6.89
N VAL A 95 4.59 5.89 7.72
CA VAL A 95 3.59 6.88 7.35
C VAL A 95 3.47 7.95 8.43
N ASP A 96 3.31 9.21 8.02
CA ASP A 96 3.22 10.33 8.97
C ASP A 96 1.77 10.54 9.42
N VAL A 97 1.41 10.13 10.64
CA VAL A 97 0.07 10.26 11.22
C VAL A 97 -0.11 11.63 11.87
N THR A 98 -1.03 12.44 11.34
CA THR A 98 -1.34 13.77 11.84
C THR A 98 -2.76 13.86 12.37
N PRO A 99 -2.95 14.24 13.65
CA PRO A 99 -4.26 14.58 14.18
C PRO A 99 -4.91 15.72 13.40
N SER A 100 -6.19 15.56 13.06
CA SER A 100 -6.99 16.57 12.35
C SER A 100 -6.95 17.99 12.95
N GLN A 101 -6.65 18.13 14.25
CA GLN A 101 -6.55 19.40 14.96
C GLN A 101 -5.22 20.15 14.72
N THR A 102 -4.17 19.47 14.22
CA THR A 102 -2.79 20.02 14.10
C THR A 102 -2.45 20.50 12.68
N ARG A 103 -3.46 20.83 11.86
CA ARG A 103 -3.38 21.08 10.40
C ARG A 103 -2.56 22.29 9.90
N GLN A 104 -1.71 22.93 10.69
CA GLN A 104 -1.20 24.26 10.29
C GLN A 104 -0.10 24.29 9.22
N SER A 105 0.61 23.20 8.90
CA SER A 105 1.59 23.20 7.77
C SER A 105 2.22 21.82 7.58
N LEU A 106 1.68 20.93 6.74
CA LEU A 106 2.28 19.60 6.55
C LEU A 106 2.46 19.20 5.09
N SER A 107 3.58 18.51 4.88
CA SER A 107 4.09 17.94 3.63
C SER A 107 3.05 17.06 2.91
N PRO A 108 3.09 16.94 1.56
CA PRO A 108 2.15 16.13 0.77
C PRO A 108 2.09 14.62 1.11
N GLN A 109 2.90 14.12 2.05
CA GLN A 109 2.97 12.72 2.46
C GLN A 109 2.32 12.44 3.84
N GLY A 110 1.70 13.44 4.46
CA GLY A 110 1.05 13.31 5.76
C GLY A 110 -0.34 12.68 5.70
N ILE A 111 -0.60 11.71 6.57
CA ILE A 111 -1.92 11.16 6.86
C ILE A 111 -2.69 12.10 7.78
N ILE A 112 -3.95 12.38 7.47
CA ILE A 112 -4.86 13.08 8.37
C ILE A 112 -5.76 12.05 9.05
N VAL A 113 -5.69 11.99 10.38
CA VAL A 113 -6.51 11.08 11.18
C VAL A 113 -7.62 11.88 11.88
N GLU A 114 -8.85 11.42 11.67
CA GLU A 114 -10.03 11.91 12.42
C GLU A 114 -9.82 11.71 13.93
N PRO A 115 -10.38 12.57 14.79
CA PRO A 115 -9.96 12.66 16.18
C PRO A 115 -10.22 11.35 16.95
N VAL A 116 -9.17 10.90 17.66
CA VAL A 116 -9.11 9.98 18.81
C VAL A 116 -9.89 8.67 18.71
N GLY A 117 -9.16 7.57 18.50
CA GLY A 117 -9.68 6.21 18.63
C GLY A 117 -8.65 5.21 18.13
N ASN A 118 -8.74 3.96 18.58
CA ASN A 118 -7.81 2.91 18.17
C ASN A 118 -7.77 2.78 16.64
N LYS A 119 -6.57 2.56 16.11
CA LYS A 119 -6.33 2.42 14.68
C LYS A 119 -5.69 1.09 14.34
N VAL A 120 -5.92 0.62 13.13
CA VAL A 120 -5.28 -0.57 12.58
C VAL A 120 -4.73 -0.23 11.21
N LEU A 121 -3.46 -0.54 11.00
CA LEU A 121 -2.82 -0.41 9.69
C LEU A 121 -3.17 -1.62 8.84
N TRP A 122 -3.50 -1.38 7.57
CA TRP A 122 -3.65 -2.42 6.57
C TRP A 122 -2.81 -2.12 5.35
N VAL A 123 -2.34 -3.15 4.65
CA VAL A 123 -1.64 -3.00 3.38
C VAL A 123 -2.27 -3.85 2.30
N ARG A 124 -2.09 -3.41 1.05
CA ARG A 124 -2.40 -4.19 -0.15
C ARG A 124 -1.36 -3.90 -1.23
N GLY A 125 -0.64 -4.94 -1.65
CA GLY A 125 0.29 -4.88 -2.77
C GLY A 125 -0.39 -5.19 -4.10
N PHE A 126 0.19 -4.68 -5.19
CA PHE A 126 -0.25 -4.90 -6.56
C PHE A 126 0.94 -5.26 -7.47
N ASN A 127 0.62 -5.92 -8.59
CA ASN A 127 1.48 -6.15 -9.74
C ASN A 127 0.65 -5.96 -11.01
N GLY A 128 0.91 -4.96 -11.84
CA GLY A 128 0.27 -4.75 -13.14
C GLY A 128 -1.27 -4.69 -13.10
N GLY A 129 -1.86 -4.40 -11.93
CA GLY A 129 -3.30 -4.41 -11.67
C GLY A 129 -3.83 -5.63 -10.91
N ALA A 130 -3.07 -6.71 -10.79
CA ALA A 130 -3.39 -7.84 -9.93
C ALA A 130 -3.15 -7.48 -8.47
N ALA A 131 -4.20 -7.51 -7.66
CA ALA A 131 -4.17 -7.07 -6.28
C ALA A 131 -4.05 -8.26 -5.33
N SER A 132 -3.16 -8.16 -4.36
CA SER A 132 -3.08 -9.09 -3.22
C SER A 132 -4.33 -9.00 -2.32
N ALA A 133 -4.40 -9.94 -1.36
CA ALA A 133 -5.32 -9.82 -0.23
C ALA A 133 -4.94 -8.61 0.64
N TYR A 134 -5.93 -8.07 1.36
CA TYR A 134 -5.65 -7.09 2.42
C TYR A 134 -4.98 -7.79 3.59
N VAL A 135 -3.87 -7.23 4.07
CA VAL A 135 -3.16 -7.74 5.25
C VAL A 135 -3.38 -6.76 6.39
N LYS A 136 -3.87 -7.28 7.52
CA LYS A 136 -4.10 -6.51 8.76
C LYS A 136 -2.84 -6.51 9.61
N SER A 137 -2.52 -5.37 10.21
CA SER A 137 -1.47 -5.31 11.22
C SER A 137 -1.83 -6.20 12.41
N SER A 138 -0.84 -6.93 12.91
CA SER A 138 -0.92 -7.68 14.17
C SER A 138 -1.08 -6.75 15.39
N VAL A 139 -0.86 -5.45 15.22
CA VAL A 139 -0.90 -4.44 16.28
C VAL A 139 -2.07 -3.47 16.07
N VAL A 140 -2.82 -3.23 17.15
CA VAL A 140 -3.76 -2.12 17.24
C VAL A 140 -3.03 -0.91 17.81
N MET A 141 -3.01 0.18 17.05
CA MET A 141 -2.42 1.46 17.45
C MET A 141 -3.32 2.23 18.40
N LEU A 142 -2.77 2.64 19.53
CA LEU A 142 -3.46 3.39 20.57
C LEU A 142 -3.12 4.89 20.48
N PRO A 143 -4.12 5.79 20.60
CA PRO A 143 -3.85 7.21 20.73
C PRO A 143 -3.14 7.52 22.06
N ASP A 144 -2.10 8.33 22.01
CA ASP A 144 -1.31 8.76 23.18
C ASP A 144 -1.17 10.29 23.19
N ASN A 145 -1.25 10.90 24.38
CA ASN A 145 -1.15 12.34 24.60
C ASN A 145 0.04 12.73 25.50
N THR A 146 0.88 11.77 25.86
CA THR A 146 2.11 11.98 26.62
C THR A 146 3.26 12.43 25.73
N SER A 147 4.38 12.88 26.30
CA SER A 147 5.58 13.27 25.54
C SER A 147 6.20 12.12 24.75
N ASP A 148 5.91 10.88 25.14
CA ASP A 148 6.58 9.66 24.67
C ASP A 148 5.75 8.95 23.58
N CYS A 149 4.67 9.59 23.10
CA CYS A 149 3.74 9.07 22.11
C CYS A 149 4.34 8.81 20.70
N ASP A 150 5.54 9.32 20.45
CA ASP A 150 6.33 9.04 19.25
C ASP A 150 7.70 8.49 19.72
N PRO A 151 7.84 7.17 19.82
CA PRO A 151 9.04 6.56 20.38
C PRO A 151 10.26 6.72 19.47
N GLY A 152 10.10 7.24 18.23
CA GLY A 152 11.18 7.39 17.25
C GLY A 152 11.89 6.08 16.91
N LYS A 153 11.29 4.93 17.23
CA LYS A 153 11.89 3.61 17.04
C LYS A 153 11.45 3.01 15.71
N THR A 154 12.45 2.79 14.85
CA THR A 154 12.36 2.07 13.58
C THR A 154 11.78 0.66 13.75
N ALA A 155 11.00 0.22 12.76
CA ALA A 155 10.43 -1.12 12.67
C ALA A 155 11.47 -2.24 12.95
N PRO A 156 11.06 -3.36 13.57
CA PRO A 156 11.93 -4.51 13.86
C PRO A 156 12.35 -5.30 12.62
#